data_AF-A0A6L3XY67-F1
#
_entry.id   AF-A0A6L3XY67-F1
#
_cell.length_a   1.000
_cell.length_b   1.000
_cell.length_c   1.000
_cell.angle_alpha   90.00
_cell.angle_beta   90.00
_cell.angle_gamma   90.00
#
_symmetry.space_group_name_H-M   'P 1'
#
loop_
_entity.id
_entity.type
_entity.pdbx_description
1 polymer ?
#
loop_
_entity_poly.entity_id
_entity_poly.type
_entity_poly.pdbx_seq_one_letter_code
_entity_poly.pdbx_strand_id
1 'polypeptide(L)'
;MRRPIPAQLAAPETLEFCQKIVPEVHPLLLNSDPLPEAEEMDCFVNVEQAIAKNGGKAVYGWAIWQVPGVYIEAEFHCVWENDAGEMLDVTPYPYRMDNILFLPDSTRTYKGRQVDNIRKALVNDPDVIRWLYLARKRFEILNTGDLANQHGRIELPPKLAKEFSKVMEEAERLDSRLKRRYP
;
A
#
# COMPACT_ATOMS: atom_id res chain seq x y z
N MET A 1 10.49 -8.37 -8.99
CA MET A 1 9.15 -8.74 -9.50
C MET A 1 8.66 -7.70 -10.49
N ARG A 2 7.51 -7.93 -11.14
CA ARG A 2 6.76 -6.86 -11.81
C ARG A 2 6.34 -5.80 -10.77
N ARG A 3 6.06 -4.58 -11.24
CA ARG A 3 5.28 -3.59 -10.46
C ARG A 3 3.92 -4.22 -10.12
N PRO A 4 3.39 -4.08 -8.89
CA PRO A 4 2.01 -4.48 -8.59
C PRO A 4 0.99 -3.75 -9.48
N ILE A 5 -0.21 -4.28 -9.54
CA ILE A 5 -1.39 -3.69 -10.20
C ILE A 5 -2.60 -3.78 -9.26
N PRO A 6 -3.70 -3.03 -9.48
CA PRO A 6 -4.93 -3.24 -8.72
C PRO A 6 -5.33 -4.72 -8.71
N ALA A 7 -5.73 -5.23 -7.56
CA ALA A 7 -6.28 -6.58 -7.45
C ALA A 7 -7.64 -6.67 -8.16
N GLN A 8 -7.98 -7.87 -8.65
CA GLN A 8 -9.20 -8.08 -9.40
C GLN A 8 -10.37 -8.35 -8.44
N LEU A 9 -11.35 -7.43 -8.39
CA LEU A 9 -12.53 -7.50 -7.52
C LEU A 9 -13.22 -8.89 -7.53
N ALA A 10 -13.33 -9.53 -8.70
CA ALA A 10 -13.98 -10.82 -8.87
C ALA A 10 -13.08 -12.05 -8.60
N ALA A 11 -11.80 -11.86 -8.29
CA ALA A 11 -10.87 -12.96 -8.07
C ALA A 11 -11.02 -13.55 -6.65
N PRO A 12 -11.20 -14.88 -6.48
CA PRO A 12 -11.43 -15.50 -5.18
C PRO A 12 -10.36 -15.19 -4.14
N GLU A 13 -9.08 -15.15 -4.53
CA GLU A 13 -7.95 -14.84 -3.67
C GLU A 13 -7.96 -13.39 -3.17
N THR A 14 -8.59 -12.47 -3.91
CA THR A 14 -8.76 -11.07 -3.54
C THR A 14 -9.85 -10.93 -2.49
N LEU A 15 -11.02 -11.55 -2.72
CA LEU A 15 -12.12 -11.55 -1.76
C LEU A 15 -11.74 -12.26 -0.45
N GLU A 16 -11.07 -13.42 -0.52
CA GLU A 16 -10.56 -14.17 0.63
C GLU A 16 -9.47 -13.41 1.40
N PHE A 17 -8.71 -12.54 0.74
CA PHE A 17 -7.73 -11.66 1.38
C PHE A 17 -8.39 -10.46 2.06
N CYS A 18 -9.32 -9.77 1.39
CA CYS A 18 -10.06 -8.64 1.95
C CYS A 18 -10.84 -9.03 3.21
N GLN A 19 -11.57 -10.15 3.18
CA GLN A 19 -12.34 -10.67 4.34
C GLN A 19 -11.46 -11.08 5.53
N LYS A 20 -10.14 -11.27 5.33
CA LYS A 20 -9.17 -11.52 6.41
C LYS A 20 -8.58 -10.24 7.02
N ILE A 21 -8.79 -9.09 6.39
CA ILE A 21 -8.33 -7.78 6.87
C ILE A 21 -9.49 -7.03 7.52
N VAL A 22 -10.60 -6.91 6.80
CA VAL A 22 -11.85 -6.30 7.28
C VAL A 22 -13.00 -7.28 7.01
N PRO A 23 -13.40 -8.12 7.99
CA PRO A 23 -14.52 -9.02 7.84
C PRO A 23 -15.82 -8.29 7.47
N GLU A 24 -16.70 -8.96 6.73
CA GLU A 24 -18.03 -8.48 6.28
C GLU A 24 -18.01 -7.28 5.32
N VAL A 25 -16.94 -6.49 5.28
CA VAL A 25 -16.76 -5.37 4.33
C VAL A 25 -16.28 -5.87 2.97
N HIS A 26 -16.86 -5.32 1.91
CA HIS A 26 -16.53 -5.66 0.53
C HIS A 26 -15.64 -4.57 -0.09
N PRO A 27 -14.61 -4.93 -0.89
CA PRO A 27 -13.81 -3.96 -1.61
C PRO A 27 -14.62 -3.34 -2.77
N LEU A 28 -14.29 -2.11 -3.11
CA LEU A 28 -14.94 -1.28 -4.12
C LEU A 28 -13.92 -0.89 -5.19
N LEU A 29 -14.34 -0.89 -6.46
CA LEU A 29 -13.56 -0.31 -7.54
C LEU A 29 -13.82 1.20 -7.56
N LEU A 30 -12.80 2.01 -7.27
CA LEU A 30 -12.89 3.47 -7.26
C LEU A 30 -12.18 4.05 -8.48
N ASN A 31 -12.70 5.13 -9.03
CA ASN A 31 -12.00 5.90 -10.06
C ASN A 31 -10.78 6.59 -9.44
N SER A 32 -9.67 6.64 -10.18
CA SER A 32 -8.55 7.53 -9.87
C SER A 32 -8.79 8.84 -10.60
N ASP A 33 -8.98 9.93 -9.85
CA ASP A 33 -9.20 11.28 -10.38
C ASP A 33 -8.29 12.27 -9.63
N PRO A 34 -6.98 12.30 -9.96
CA PRO A 34 -6.00 13.06 -9.18
C PRO A 34 -6.20 14.57 -9.29
N LEU A 35 -6.13 15.27 -8.15
CA LEU A 35 -6.22 16.73 -8.14
C LEU A 35 -4.97 17.35 -8.82
N PRO A 36 -5.09 18.48 -9.55
CA PRO A 36 -3.97 19.07 -10.30
C PRO A 36 -2.75 19.52 -9.47
N GLU A 37 -2.90 19.62 -8.15
CA GLU A 37 -1.86 20.05 -7.19
C GLU A 37 -1.42 18.90 -6.26
N ALA A 38 -1.93 17.68 -6.46
CA ALA A 38 -1.67 16.52 -5.61
C ALA A 38 -0.25 15.96 -5.79
N GLU A 39 0.37 15.53 -4.69
CA GLU A 39 1.71 14.93 -4.69
C GLU A 39 1.64 13.42 -4.94
N GLU A 40 2.58 12.87 -5.73
CA GLU A 40 2.59 11.43 -6.04
C GLU A 40 2.72 10.58 -4.76
N MET A 41 1.85 9.58 -4.63
CA MET A 41 1.78 8.63 -3.50
C MET A 41 1.36 9.20 -2.12
N ASP A 42 1.25 10.50 -1.87
CA ASP A 42 0.83 11.04 -0.54
C ASP A 42 -0.69 11.18 -0.42
N CYS A 43 -1.37 10.05 -0.29
CA CYS A 43 -2.83 10.01 -0.15
C CYS A 43 -3.39 10.79 1.06
N PHE A 44 -2.61 10.95 2.14
CA PHE A 44 -3.08 11.65 3.33
C PHE A 44 -3.09 13.16 3.11
N VAL A 45 -1.97 13.72 2.62
CA VAL A 45 -1.88 15.14 2.29
C VAL A 45 -2.87 15.51 1.17
N ASN A 46 -3.00 14.67 0.13
CA ASN A 46 -3.90 14.93 -0.99
C ASN A 46 -5.38 14.94 -0.58
N VAL A 47 -5.80 14.05 0.31
CA VAL A 47 -7.19 14.03 0.82
C VAL A 47 -7.43 15.18 1.80
N GLU A 48 -6.45 15.57 2.64
CA GLU A 48 -6.57 16.77 3.48
C GLU A 48 -6.70 18.05 2.63
N GLN A 49 -5.94 18.18 1.54
CA GLN A 49 -6.10 19.26 0.57
C GLN A 49 -7.47 19.24 -0.13
N ALA A 50 -7.94 18.06 -0.54
CA ALA A 50 -9.26 17.89 -1.17
C ALA A 50 -10.37 18.40 -0.25
N ILE A 51 -10.33 18.03 1.03
CA ILE A 51 -11.32 18.44 2.04
C ILE A 51 -11.25 19.96 2.28
N ALA A 52 -10.04 20.51 2.44
CA ALA A 52 -9.84 21.94 2.67
C ALA A 52 -10.31 22.83 1.51
N LYS A 53 -10.30 22.29 0.28
CA LYS A 53 -10.67 23.01 -0.95
C LYS A 53 -12.14 22.81 -1.35
N ASN A 54 -12.70 21.62 -1.14
CA ASN A 54 -13.95 21.17 -1.77
C ASN A 54 -15.02 20.64 -0.79
N GLY A 55 -14.75 20.53 0.51
CA GLY A 55 -15.66 19.86 1.46
C GLY A 55 -15.54 18.33 1.46
N GLY A 56 -16.57 17.61 1.90
CA GLY A 56 -16.50 16.15 2.08
C GLY A 56 -15.65 15.71 3.27
N LYS A 57 -15.13 14.47 3.21
CA LYS A 57 -14.42 13.82 4.32
C LYS A 57 -13.37 12.80 3.84
N ALA A 58 -12.50 12.39 4.76
CA ALA A 58 -11.53 11.32 4.53
C ALA A 58 -12.14 9.95 4.83
N VAL A 59 -11.93 8.98 3.94
CA VAL A 59 -12.26 7.57 4.15
C VAL A 59 -10.97 6.76 4.19
N TYR A 60 -10.70 6.16 5.36
CA TYR A 60 -9.53 5.32 5.58
C TYR A 60 -9.82 3.86 5.20
N GLY A 61 -8.80 3.19 4.69
CA GLY A 61 -8.92 1.81 4.26
C GLY A 61 -7.62 1.29 3.66
N TRP A 62 -7.75 0.44 2.66
CA TRP A 62 -6.63 -0.24 2.03
C TRP A 62 -6.73 -0.23 0.52
N ALA A 63 -5.69 0.24 -0.18
CA ALA A 63 -5.51 -0.02 -1.60
C ALA A 63 -5.02 -1.47 -1.76
N ILE A 64 -5.76 -2.29 -2.52
CA ILE A 64 -5.47 -3.72 -2.68
C ILE A 64 -4.72 -3.94 -3.99
N TRP A 65 -3.45 -4.30 -3.88
CA TRP A 65 -2.52 -4.51 -4.98
C TRP A 65 -2.14 -5.99 -5.12
N GLN A 66 -1.77 -6.42 -6.32
CA GLN A 66 -1.25 -7.76 -6.57
C GLN A 66 -0.09 -7.77 -7.55
N VAL A 67 0.83 -8.73 -7.39
CA VAL A 67 1.62 -9.27 -8.48
C VAL A 67 0.95 -10.61 -8.85
N PRO A 68 0.23 -10.70 -9.99
CA PRO A 68 -0.65 -11.83 -10.30
C PRO A 68 0.04 -13.19 -10.19
N GLY A 69 -0.57 -14.12 -9.43
CA GLY A 69 -0.02 -15.45 -9.17
C GLY A 69 1.22 -15.50 -8.27
N VAL A 70 1.66 -14.39 -7.70
CA VAL A 70 2.85 -14.31 -6.84
C VAL A 70 2.49 -13.88 -5.42
N TYR A 71 1.93 -12.69 -5.25
CA TYR A 71 1.50 -12.19 -3.95
C TYR A 71 0.42 -11.11 -4.09
N ILE A 72 -0.35 -10.90 -3.02
CA ILE A 72 -1.33 -9.81 -2.86
C ILE A 72 -0.96 -8.98 -1.62
N GLU A 73 -1.11 -7.66 -1.69
CA GLU A 73 -0.93 -6.74 -0.56
C GLU A 73 -2.06 -5.73 -0.41
N ALA A 74 -2.21 -5.24 0.81
CA ALA A 74 -3.14 -4.19 1.20
C ALA A 74 -2.31 -3.06 1.80
N GLU A 75 -2.21 -1.96 1.06
CA GLU A 75 -1.48 -0.74 1.43
C GLU A 75 -2.43 0.23 2.15
N PHE A 76 -2.03 0.75 3.31
CA PHE A 76 -2.92 1.61 4.09
C PHE A 76 -3.11 2.96 3.38
N HIS A 77 -4.33 3.23 2.92
CA HIS A 77 -4.65 4.27 1.95
C HIS A 77 -5.78 5.18 2.44
N CYS A 78 -5.85 6.38 1.89
CA CYS A 78 -6.88 7.38 2.15
C CYS A 78 -7.55 7.77 0.84
N VAL A 79 -8.88 7.81 0.80
CA VAL A 79 -9.64 8.34 -0.33
C VAL A 79 -10.56 9.47 0.13
N TRP A 80 -10.92 10.36 -0.79
CA TRP A 80 -11.83 11.48 -0.51
C TRP A 80 -13.26 11.03 -0.82
N GLU A 81 -14.18 11.18 0.12
CA GLU A 81 -15.61 11.11 -0.14
C GLU A 81 -16.17 12.54 -0.18
N ASN A 82 -16.71 12.94 -1.33
CA ASN A 82 -17.24 14.30 -1.52
C ASN A 82 -18.63 14.47 -0.86
N ASP A 83 -19.16 15.69 -0.83
CA ASP A 83 -20.47 16.00 -0.21
C ASP A 83 -21.68 15.31 -0.91
N ALA A 84 -21.48 14.71 -2.10
CA ALA A 84 -22.49 13.89 -2.77
C ALA A 84 -22.41 12.39 -2.40
N GLY A 85 -21.42 11.98 -1.60
CA GLY A 85 -21.21 10.60 -1.18
C GLY A 85 -20.40 9.74 -2.17
N GLU A 86 -19.77 10.36 -3.17
CA GLU A 86 -18.90 9.67 -4.13
C GLU A 86 -17.47 9.60 -3.59
N MET A 87 -16.89 8.40 -3.59
CA MET A 87 -15.50 8.16 -3.19
C MET A 87 -14.56 8.18 -4.40
N LEU A 88 -13.56 9.04 -4.36
CA LEU A 88 -12.55 9.23 -5.40
C LEU A 88 -11.14 9.05 -4.82
N ASP A 89 -10.30 8.32 -5.55
CA ASP A 89 -8.87 8.32 -5.25
C ASP A 89 -8.19 9.51 -5.94
N VAL A 90 -7.98 10.56 -5.14
CA VAL A 90 -7.36 11.83 -5.56
C VAL A 90 -5.82 11.77 -5.62
N THR A 91 -5.23 10.59 -5.43
CA THR A 91 -3.78 10.37 -5.37
C THR A 91 -3.20 10.09 -6.77
N PRO A 92 -2.29 10.92 -7.30
CA PRO A 92 -1.57 10.58 -8.52
C PRO A 92 -0.53 9.49 -8.25
N TYR A 93 -0.32 8.65 -9.25
CA TYR A 93 0.70 7.60 -9.23
C TYR A 93 1.71 7.79 -10.39
N PRO A 94 2.97 7.32 -10.29
CA PRO A 94 4.03 7.48 -11.32
C PRO A 94 3.81 6.80 -12.69
N TYR A 95 2.60 6.34 -12.97
CA TYR A 95 2.16 5.61 -14.16
C TYR A 95 0.63 5.74 -14.26
N ARG A 96 0.04 5.84 -15.45
CA ARG A 96 -1.43 6.04 -15.56
C ARG A 96 -2.18 4.93 -14.83
N MET A 97 -3.08 5.35 -13.94
CA MET A 97 -4.06 4.51 -13.26
C MET A 97 -5.44 5.10 -13.54
N ASP A 98 -6.40 4.27 -13.96
CA ASP A 98 -7.78 4.70 -14.18
C ASP A 98 -8.68 4.34 -12.99
N ASN A 99 -8.28 3.37 -12.18
CA ASN A 99 -9.03 2.88 -11.02
C ASN A 99 -8.12 2.15 -10.02
N ILE A 100 -8.52 2.12 -8.76
CA ILE A 100 -7.94 1.28 -7.71
C ILE A 100 -9.00 0.35 -7.12
N LEU A 101 -8.58 -0.80 -6.58
CA LEU A 101 -9.43 -1.60 -5.70
C LEU A 101 -9.19 -1.16 -4.26
N PHE A 102 -10.22 -0.62 -3.60
CA PHE A 102 -10.14 -0.08 -2.24
C PHE A 102 -11.03 -0.86 -1.27
N LEU A 103 -10.50 -1.23 -0.11
CA LEU A 103 -11.24 -1.86 0.99
C LEU A 103 -11.37 -0.86 2.15
N PRO A 104 -12.55 -0.27 2.39
CA PRO A 104 -12.76 0.63 3.53
C PRO A 104 -12.48 -0.06 4.88
N ASP A 105 -11.87 0.65 5.82
CA ASP A 105 -11.62 0.17 7.18
C ASP A 105 -12.00 1.25 8.20
N SER A 106 -13.27 1.28 8.58
CA SER A 106 -13.83 2.25 9.54
C SER A 106 -13.30 2.11 10.97
N THR A 107 -12.49 1.06 11.25
CA THR A 107 -11.78 0.93 12.53
C THR A 107 -10.48 1.73 12.55
N ARG A 108 -10.04 2.27 11.41
CA ARG A 108 -8.77 2.98 11.25
C ARG A 108 -8.95 4.49 11.13
N THR A 109 -7.86 5.18 11.44
CA THR A 109 -7.67 6.61 11.17
C THR A 109 -6.17 6.84 11.09
N TYR A 110 -5.72 7.68 10.17
CA TYR A 110 -4.32 8.09 10.17
C TYR A 110 -3.98 8.90 11.44
N LYS A 111 -2.72 8.80 11.88
CA LYS A 111 -2.16 9.45 13.09
C LYS A 111 -0.72 9.93 12.89
N GLY A 112 -0.34 10.26 11.64
CA GLY A 112 1.02 10.69 11.31
C GLY A 112 2.10 9.59 11.45
N ARG A 113 1.70 8.31 11.57
CA ARG A 113 2.61 7.18 11.77
C ARG A 113 2.57 6.23 10.58
N GLN A 114 3.75 5.79 10.12
CA GLN A 114 3.86 4.77 9.07
C GLN A 114 3.15 3.47 9.51
N VAL A 115 2.45 2.82 8.57
CA VAL A 115 1.74 1.55 8.74
C VAL A 115 2.32 0.52 7.75
N ASP A 116 2.49 -0.74 8.14
CA ASP A 116 2.96 -1.78 7.22
C ASP A 116 1.80 -2.28 6.35
N ASN A 117 2.05 -2.47 5.05
CA ASN A 117 1.07 -3.09 4.17
C ASN A 117 0.94 -4.57 4.58
N ILE A 118 -0.29 -5.05 4.73
CA ILE A 118 -0.53 -6.48 4.98
C ILE A 118 -0.24 -7.22 3.67
N ARG A 119 0.53 -8.31 3.69
CA ARG A 119 0.93 -9.04 2.47
C ARG A 119 0.76 -10.55 2.61
N LYS A 120 0.24 -11.21 1.57
CA LYS A 120 0.00 -12.66 1.50
C LYS A 120 0.61 -13.24 0.22
N ALA A 121 1.40 -14.30 0.35
CA ALA A 121 1.87 -15.07 -0.81
C ALA A 121 0.70 -15.80 -1.48
N LEU A 122 0.64 -15.77 -2.81
CA LEU A 122 -0.29 -16.55 -3.64
C LEU A 122 0.35 -17.85 -4.15
N VAL A 123 1.67 -18.00 -3.99
CA VAL A 123 2.46 -19.15 -4.45
C VAL A 123 3.38 -19.67 -3.34
N ASN A 124 3.57 -20.99 -3.28
CA ASN A 124 4.52 -21.64 -2.37
C ASN A 124 5.95 -21.60 -2.92
N ASP A 125 6.49 -20.40 -3.16
CA ASP A 125 7.88 -20.17 -3.54
C ASP A 125 8.68 -19.62 -2.34
N PRO A 126 9.73 -20.33 -1.87
CA PRO A 126 10.59 -19.87 -0.79
C PRO A 126 11.20 -18.47 -1.04
N ASP A 127 11.48 -18.09 -2.29
CA ASP A 127 11.99 -16.74 -2.60
C ASP A 127 10.90 -15.67 -2.38
N VAL A 128 9.64 -15.95 -2.72
CA VAL A 128 8.50 -15.03 -2.47
C VAL A 128 8.25 -14.90 -0.97
N ILE A 129 8.17 -16.02 -0.26
CA ILE A 129 7.97 -16.06 1.19
C ILE A 129 9.10 -15.30 1.90
N ARG A 130 10.35 -15.47 1.46
CA ARG A 130 11.50 -14.74 2.00
C ARG A 130 11.46 -13.25 1.67
N TRP A 131 11.08 -12.86 0.45
CA TRP A 131 10.96 -11.46 0.07
C TRP A 131 9.89 -10.73 0.90
N LEU A 132 8.73 -11.37 1.13
CA LEU A 132 7.66 -10.82 1.97
C LEU A 132 8.12 -10.65 3.44
N TYR A 133 8.88 -11.61 3.97
CA TYR A 133 9.54 -11.48 5.28
C TYR A 133 10.52 -10.29 5.32
N LEU A 134 11.29 -10.06 4.26
CA LEU A 134 12.22 -8.94 4.17
C LEU A 134 11.52 -7.59 4.02
N ALA A 135 10.39 -7.53 3.30
CA ALA A 135 9.55 -6.33 3.22
C ALA A 135 9.05 -5.91 4.60
N ARG A 136 8.52 -6.86 5.39
CA ARG A 136 8.16 -6.63 6.80
C ARG A 136 9.38 -6.23 7.65
N LYS A 137 10.55 -6.86 7.47
CA LYS A 137 11.77 -6.49 8.21
C LYS A 137 12.26 -5.08 7.88
N ARG A 138 12.14 -4.65 6.62
CA ARG A 138 12.41 -3.27 6.19
C ARG A 138 11.49 -2.30 6.95
N PHE A 139 10.20 -2.61 7.04
CA PHE A 139 9.25 -1.82 7.83
C PHE A 139 9.63 -1.77 9.32
N GLU A 140 9.86 -2.92 9.96
CA GLU A 140 10.22 -2.98 11.39
C GLU A 140 11.45 -2.12 11.75
N ILE A 141 12.44 -2.04 10.85
CA ILE A 141 13.62 -1.16 11.00
C ILE A 141 13.22 0.33 10.86
N LEU A 142 12.45 0.68 9.84
CA LEU A 142 11.96 2.06 9.62
C LEU A 142 10.92 2.52 10.66
N ASN A 143 10.29 1.60 11.39
CA ASN A 143 9.33 1.86 12.46
C ASN A 143 9.96 1.75 13.87
N THR A 144 11.30 1.63 13.97
CA THR A 144 11.97 1.48 15.28
C THR A 144 11.96 2.80 16.07
N GLY A 145 11.15 2.83 17.13
CA GLY A 145 11.07 3.98 18.04
C GLY A 145 10.38 5.19 17.41
N ASP A 146 11.06 6.34 17.42
CA ASP A 146 10.54 7.58 16.82
C ASP A 146 10.54 7.57 15.28
N LEU A 147 11.36 6.73 14.65
CA LEU A 147 11.43 6.61 13.18
C LEU A 147 10.04 6.33 12.56
N ALA A 148 9.16 5.66 13.31
CA ALA A 148 7.77 5.41 12.95
C ALA A 148 6.90 6.67 12.71
N ASN A 149 7.29 7.82 13.26
CA ASN A 149 6.65 9.12 13.07
C ASN A 149 7.23 9.90 11.86
N GLN A 150 8.31 9.39 11.25
CA GLN A 150 9.04 10.06 10.18
C GLN A 150 8.61 9.52 8.81
N HIS A 151 8.70 10.37 7.78
CA HIS A 151 8.25 10.10 6.42
C HIS A 151 9.29 10.55 5.38
N GLY A 152 9.17 10.10 4.14
CA GLY A 152 10.12 10.42 3.08
C GLY A 152 11.54 9.87 3.35
N ARG A 153 12.55 10.75 3.36
CA ARG A 153 13.95 10.37 3.58
C ARG A 153 14.27 10.28 5.09
N ILE A 154 14.19 9.06 5.62
CA ILE A 154 14.55 8.73 7.00
C ILE A 154 16.06 8.48 7.12
N GLU A 155 16.72 9.12 8.10
CA GLU A 155 18.13 8.85 8.41
C GLU A 155 18.28 7.81 9.54
N LEU A 156 18.97 6.71 9.25
CA LEU A 156 19.06 5.56 10.16
C LEU A 156 20.31 5.62 11.06
N PRO A 157 20.18 5.41 12.39
CA PRO A 157 21.31 5.19 13.28
C PRO A 157 22.25 4.07 12.78
N PRO A 158 23.59 4.16 12.95
CA PRO A 158 24.55 3.29 12.26
C PRO A 158 24.32 1.77 12.41
N LYS A 159 23.77 1.31 13.55
CA LYS A 159 23.37 -0.09 13.73
C LYS A 159 22.20 -0.49 12.83
N LEU A 160 21.15 0.33 12.78
CA LEU A 160 19.96 0.10 11.97
C LEU A 160 20.26 0.27 10.47
N ALA A 161 21.09 1.25 10.08
CA ALA A 161 21.57 1.39 8.71
C ALA A 161 22.30 0.13 8.21
N LYS A 162 23.15 -0.48 9.05
CA LYS A 162 23.87 -1.73 8.73
C LYS A 162 22.96 -2.96 8.65
N GLU A 163 21.83 -2.95 9.37
CA GLU A 163 20.81 -4.00 9.28
C GLU A 163 19.94 -3.82 8.03
N PHE A 164 19.51 -2.58 7.77
CA PHE A 164 18.73 -2.17 6.60
C PHE A 164 19.44 -2.49 5.29
N SER A 165 20.74 -2.17 5.17
CA SER A 165 21.56 -2.50 3.98
C SER A 165 21.46 -3.99 3.64
N LYS A 166 21.66 -4.87 4.62
CA LYS A 166 21.56 -6.33 4.41
C LYS A 166 20.17 -6.78 3.98
N VAL A 167 19.12 -6.22 4.58
CA VAL A 167 17.73 -6.52 4.21
C VAL A 167 17.46 -6.11 2.76
N MET A 168 17.94 -4.92 2.35
CA MET A 168 17.80 -4.43 0.97
C MET A 168 18.64 -5.23 -0.04
N GLU A 169 19.90 -5.53 0.27
CA GLU A 169 20.79 -6.35 -0.56
C GLU A 169 20.23 -7.76 -0.81
N GLU A 170 19.60 -8.37 0.21
CA GLU A 170 18.94 -9.66 0.05
C GLU A 170 17.64 -9.53 -0.75
N ALA A 171 16.83 -8.51 -0.46
CA ALA A 171 15.56 -8.25 -1.14
C ALA A 171 15.76 -7.94 -2.63
N GLU A 172 16.80 -7.20 -3.03
CA GLU A 172 17.12 -6.90 -4.43
C GLU A 172 17.59 -8.15 -5.19
N ARG A 173 18.40 -9.00 -4.55
CA ARG A 173 18.83 -10.30 -5.10
C ARG A 173 17.64 -11.23 -5.31
N LEU A 174 16.69 -11.25 -4.38
CA LEU A 174 15.42 -11.98 -4.51
C LEU A 174 14.54 -11.39 -5.60
N ASP A 175 14.33 -10.06 -5.61
CA ASP A 175 13.53 -9.35 -6.59
C ASP A 175 13.99 -9.63 -8.03
N SER A 176 15.32 -9.71 -8.22
CA SER A 176 16.00 -10.05 -9.46
C SER A 176 15.83 -11.52 -9.88
N ARG A 177 15.77 -12.47 -8.94
CA ARG A 177 15.39 -13.87 -9.24
C ARG A 177 13.92 -13.95 -9.64
N LEU A 178 13.06 -13.32 -8.85
CA LEU A 178 11.61 -13.31 -9.03
C LEU A 178 11.18 -12.63 -10.34
N LYS A 179 11.87 -11.56 -10.77
CA LYS A 179 11.73 -10.93 -12.11
C LYS A 179 11.92 -11.89 -13.28
N ARG A 180 12.70 -12.98 -13.11
CA ARG A 180 12.93 -13.99 -14.16
C ARG A 180 12.04 -15.22 -14.02
N ARG A 181 11.55 -15.51 -12.81
CA ARG A 181 10.63 -16.63 -12.52
C ARG A 181 9.17 -16.27 -12.81
N TYR A 182 8.82 -15.00 -12.60
CA TYR A 182 7.51 -14.41 -12.83
C TYR A 182 7.66 -13.23 -13.81
N PRO A 183 7.86 -13.54 -15.12
CA PRO A 183 8.15 -12.56 -16.16
C PRO A 183 6.95 -11.67 -16.48
#